data_AF-A0A1G8SC00-F1
#
_entry.id   AF-A0A1G8SC00-F1
#
_cell.length_a   1.000
_cell.length_b   1.000
_cell.length_c   1.000
_cell.angle_alpha   90.00
_cell.angle_beta   90.00
_cell.angle_gamma   90.00
#
_symmetry.space_group_name_H-M   'P 1'
#
loop_
_entity.id
_entity.type
_entity.pdbx_description
1 polymer ?
#
loop_
_entity_poly.entity_id
_entity_poly.type
_entity_poly.pdbx_seq_one_letter_code
_entity_poly.pdbx_strand_id
1 'polypeptide(L)'
;MFETSNGEPIGVGYFVTFDEGSEKIRVAHARDDYIIGITSSNPAILSDSQDPDCSKYVIDEWNRPVYEEVTIPAVKDHEGNVLTEERKKTRKKINPNWDPSKNCSSRLDKPEWVAVGLVGKLLVRDDGTCQPGSYCKPNDDGIATKASQGYRVMKRTGENQILVLLNSTLETTNIEQLKQLASDQQSVEGMERLINLKEKSIEQLERLAKIKEQGYLTEEEFQIEKQKLLDS
;
A
#
# COMPACT_ATOMS: atom_id res chain seq x y z
N MET A 1 16.87 1.41 -5.16
CA MET A 1 17.47 1.42 -3.80
C MET A 1 16.92 2.63 -3.08
N PHE A 2 17.14 2.76 -1.77
CA PHE A 2 16.70 3.94 -1.01
C PHE A 2 17.85 4.54 -0.22
N GLU A 3 17.90 5.86 -0.14
CA GLU A 3 18.89 6.58 0.66
C GLU A 3 18.42 6.68 2.12
N THR A 4 19.32 6.52 3.07
CA THR A 4 19.06 6.63 4.51
C THR A 4 19.07 8.09 4.95
N SER A 5 18.19 8.47 5.87
CA SER A 5 18.04 9.87 6.25
C SER A 5 19.21 10.43 7.07
N ASN A 6 19.86 9.56 7.85
CA ASN A 6 21.03 9.90 8.66
C ASN A 6 22.38 9.65 7.96
N GLY A 7 22.37 9.13 6.72
CA GLY A 7 23.59 8.78 5.98
C GLY A 7 24.30 7.53 6.47
N GLU A 8 23.73 6.80 7.44
CA GLU A 8 24.32 5.60 8.01
C GLU A 8 23.69 4.33 7.40
N PRO A 9 24.47 3.25 7.18
CA PRO A 9 23.94 2.02 6.62
C PRO A 9 22.93 1.37 7.56
N ILE A 10 21.79 0.92 7.01
CA ILE A 10 20.83 0.06 7.73
C ILE A 10 21.17 -1.39 7.42
N GLY A 11 21.37 -2.20 8.47
CA GLY A 11 21.61 -3.63 8.34
C GLY A 11 20.47 -4.38 7.66
N VAL A 12 20.69 -5.65 7.33
CA VAL A 12 19.67 -6.49 6.67
C VAL A 12 18.61 -6.98 7.65
N GLY A 13 17.37 -7.13 7.16
CA GLY A 13 16.25 -7.68 7.90
C GLY A 13 15.56 -6.70 8.85
N TYR A 14 15.66 -5.40 8.62
CA TYR A 14 14.92 -4.36 9.35
C TYR A 14 13.73 -3.88 8.53
N PHE A 15 12.60 -3.67 9.19
CA PHE A 15 11.50 -2.89 8.62
C PHE A 15 11.92 -1.43 8.50
N VAL A 16 11.57 -0.81 7.37
CA VAL A 16 11.88 0.59 7.09
C VAL A 16 10.68 1.36 6.61
N THR A 17 10.68 2.65 6.91
CA THR A 17 9.67 3.61 6.45
C THR A 17 10.33 4.91 5.99
N PHE A 18 9.53 5.84 5.46
CA PHE A 18 10.02 7.15 5.05
C PHE A 18 10.30 7.99 6.30
N ASP A 19 11.38 8.77 6.23
CA ASP A 19 11.60 9.81 7.22
C ASP A 19 10.64 10.99 6.98
N GLU A 20 10.29 11.72 8.04
CA GLU A 20 9.20 12.70 8.00
C GLU A 20 9.42 13.75 6.90
N GLY A 21 8.49 13.81 5.94
CA GLY A 21 8.53 14.75 4.83
C GLY A 21 9.66 14.52 3.82
N SER A 22 10.26 13.33 3.78
CA SER A 22 11.40 13.00 2.93
C SER A 22 11.16 11.75 2.07
N GLU A 23 11.91 11.64 0.96
CA GLU A 23 12.03 10.40 0.18
C GLU A 23 13.06 9.42 0.76
N LYS A 24 13.82 9.85 1.79
CA LYS A 24 14.80 9.04 2.49
C LYS A 24 14.14 8.11 3.48
N ILE A 25 14.83 7.02 3.82
CA ILE A 25 14.32 5.98 4.71
C ILE A 25 15.01 5.99 6.07
N ARG A 26 14.26 5.49 7.06
CA ARG A 26 14.76 5.16 8.39
C ARG A 26 14.22 3.81 8.86
N VAL A 27 14.81 3.27 9.91
CA VAL A 27 14.26 2.11 10.62
C VAL A 27 12.86 2.47 11.14
N ALA A 28 11.91 1.57 10.92
CA ALA A 28 10.54 1.75 11.38
C ALA A 28 10.43 1.51 12.89
N HIS A 29 9.47 2.16 13.54
CA HIS A 29 9.11 1.97 14.94
C HIS A 29 7.65 1.52 15.07
N ALA A 30 7.23 1.08 16.27
CA ALA A 30 5.94 0.43 16.46
C ALA A 30 4.72 1.32 16.16
N ARG A 31 4.92 2.64 16.14
CA ARG A 31 3.88 3.64 15.86
C ARG A 31 3.79 4.05 14.40
N ASP A 32 4.70 3.60 13.55
CA ASP A 32 4.62 3.89 12.12
C ASP A 32 3.39 3.20 11.52
N ASP A 33 2.59 3.98 10.82
CA ASP A 33 1.39 3.53 10.13
C ASP A 33 1.70 2.92 8.75
N TYR A 34 2.77 3.41 8.12
CA TYR A 34 3.24 2.99 6.84
C TYR A 34 4.62 2.34 6.93
N ILE A 35 4.79 1.23 6.21
CA ILE A 35 6.04 0.51 6.08
C ILE A 35 6.31 0.32 4.58
N ILE A 36 7.46 0.82 4.13
CA ILE A 36 7.88 0.69 2.73
C ILE A 36 8.23 -0.76 2.41
N GLY A 37 8.99 -1.40 3.30
CA GLY A 37 9.49 -2.74 3.09
C GLY A 37 10.52 -3.16 4.12
N ILE A 38 11.33 -4.16 3.76
CA ILE A 38 12.35 -4.74 4.62
C ILE A 38 13.70 -4.69 3.92
N THR A 39 14.75 -4.25 4.61
CA THR A 39 16.12 -4.25 4.05
C THR A 39 16.57 -5.66 3.67
N SER A 40 17.03 -5.85 2.44
CA SER A 40 17.27 -7.17 1.84
C SER A 40 18.72 -7.35 1.41
N SER A 41 19.29 -8.51 1.73
CA SER A 41 20.66 -8.87 1.33
C SER A 41 20.75 -9.52 -0.05
N ASN A 42 19.64 -10.04 -0.58
CA ASN A 42 19.64 -10.86 -1.80
C ASN A 42 18.39 -10.58 -2.66
N PRO A 43 18.25 -9.36 -3.21
CA PRO A 43 17.16 -9.04 -4.11
C PRO A 43 17.30 -9.82 -5.44
N ALA A 44 16.21 -10.46 -5.88
CA ALA A 44 16.19 -11.12 -7.20
C ALA A 44 16.24 -10.10 -8.36
N ILE A 45 15.59 -8.96 -8.17
CA ILE A 45 15.65 -7.80 -9.06
C ILE A 45 15.99 -6.60 -8.20
N LEU A 46 17.10 -5.95 -8.50
CA LEU A 46 17.48 -4.69 -7.89
C LEU A 46 17.40 -3.58 -8.94
N SER A 47 16.61 -2.56 -8.62
CA SER A 47 16.43 -1.38 -9.46
C SER A 47 17.01 -0.15 -8.78
N ASP A 48 17.19 0.90 -9.58
CA ASP A 48 17.55 2.24 -9.11
C ASP A 48 18.87 2.22 -8.31
N SER A 49 19.87 1.55 -8.88
CA SER A 49 21.25 1.43 -8.37
C SER A 49 22.22 2.39 -9.05
N GLN A 50 21.77 3.09 -10.10
CA GLN A 50 22.55 4.10 -10.79
C GLN A 50 22.56 5.40 -9.97
N ASP A 51 23.74 5.98 -9.82
CA ASP A 51 23.88 7.31 -9.24
C ASP A 51 23.35 8.38 -10.22
N PRO A 52 22.35 9.19 -9.83
CA PRO A 52 21.78 10.23 -10.70
C PRO A 52 22.82 11.27 -11.12
N ASP A 53 23.81 11.56 -10.28
CA ASP A 53 24.88 12.52 -10.57
C ASP A 53 25.79 12.03 -11.72
N CYS A 54 25.72 10.75 -12.04
CA CYS A 54 26.48 10.14 -13.13
C CYS A 54 25.69 9.92 -14.42
N SER A 55 24.50 10.51 -14.55
CA SER A 55 23.68 10.25 -15.73
C SER A 55 24.35 10.74 -17.03
N LYS A 56 24.77 9.80 -17.87
CA LYS A 56 25.39 10.05 -19.19
C LYS A 56 24.43 10.68 -20.20
N TYR A 57 23.13 10.42 -20.05
CA TYR A 57 22.12 10.82 -21.01
C TYR A 57 21.12 11.79 -20.39
N VAL A 58 20.65 12.74 -21.18
CA VAL A 58 19.55 13.63 -20.76
C VAL A 58 18.28 12.80 -20.60
N ILE A 59 17.62 12.98 -19.48
CA ILE A 59 16.30 12.42 -19.19
C ILE A 59 15.26 13.55 -19.14
N ASP A 60 14.01 13.23 -19.46
CA ASP A 60 12.88 14.16 -19.31
C ASP A 60 12.31 14.15 -17.88
N GLU A 61 11.26 14.94 -17.64
CA GLU A 61 10.58 15.05 -16.34
C GLU A 61 9.98 13.72 -15.82
N TRP A 62 9.91 12.69 -16.67
CA TRP A 62 9.40 11.35 -16.35
C TRP A 62 10.50 10.29 -16.29
N ASN A 63 11.78 10.72 -16.19
CA ASN A 63 12.96 9.85 -16.20
C ASN A 63 13.14 9.02 -17.49
N ARG A 64 12.61 9.47 -18.62
CA ARG A 64 12.79 8.80 -19.93
C ARG A 64 13.96 9.42 -20.70
N PRO A 65 14.77 8.63 -21.42
CA PRO A 65 15.87 9.17 -22.20
C PRO A 65 15.38 10.05 -23.35
N VAL A 66 15.95 11.25 -23.48
CA VAL A 66 15.69 12.17 -24.60
C VAL A 66 16.50 11.74 -25.83
N TYR A 67 15.87 11.74 -27.00
CA TYR A 67 16.51 11.36 -28.25
C TYR A 67 16.81 12.55 -29.17
N GLU A 68 18.02 12.46 -29.71
CA GLU A 68 18.73 13.15 -30.77
C GLU A 68 18.60 12.67 -32.23
N GLU A 69 18.29 13.50 -33.23
CA GLU A 69 18.73 13.18 -34.61
C GLU A 69 20.11 13.83 -34.84
N VAL A 70 21.12 13.04 -35.18
CA VAL A 70 22.44 13.56 -35.53
C VAL A 70 22.85 13.11 -36.92
N THR A 71 23.47 14.03 -37.65
CA THR A 71 24.11 13.74 -38.94
C THR A 71 25.53 13.27 -38.68
N ILE A 72 25.82 12.03 -39.07
CA ILE A 72 27.16 11.45 -39.02
C ILE A 72 27.81 11.74 -40.37
N PRO A 73 28.92 12.51 -40.42
CA PRO A 73 29.54 12.88 -41.69
C PRO A 73 30.11 11.66 -42.41
N ALA A 74 30.22 11.76 -43.73
CA ALA A 74 30.85 10.74 -44.54
C ALA A 74 32.31 10.52 -44.12
N VAL A 75 32.73 9.26 -44.02
CA VAL A 75 34.13 8.89 -43.77
C VAL A 75 34.83 8.74 -45.11
N LYS A 76 35.94 9.45 -45.29
CA LYS A 76 36.76 9.40 -46.51
C LYS A 76 38.15 8.83 -46.21
N ASP A 77 38.74 8.15 -47.19
CA ASP A 77 40.15 7.76 -47.13
C ASP A 77 41.09 8.96 -47.39
N HIS A 78 42.40 8.71 -47.36
CA HIS A 78 43.42 9.75 -47.61
C HIS A 78 43.41 10.28 -49.06
N GLU A 79 42.78 9.57 -49.99
CA GLU A 79 42.66 9.93 -51.41
C GLU A 79 41.34 10.67 -51.69
N GLY A 80 40.46 10.77 -50.69
CA GLY A 80 39.17 11.46 -50.77
C GLY A 80 38.01 10.58 -51.22
N ASN A 81 38.21 9.26 -51.40
CA ASN A 81 37.14 8.33 -51.73
C ASN A 81 36.24 8.12 -50.50
N VAL A 82 34.93 8.10 -50.71
CA VAL A 82 33.96 7.88 -49.63
C VAL A 82 33.96 6.41 -49.23
N LEU A 83 34.45 6.12 -48.03
CA LEU A 83 34.39 4.78 -47.42
C LEU A 83 33.02 4.51 -46.80
N THR A 84 32.35 5.55 -46.30
CA THR A 84 31.01 5.45 -45.72
C THR A 84 30.26 6.75 -45.96
N GLU A 85 29.05 6.65 -46.50
CA GLU A 85 28.18 7.79 -46.77
C GLU A 85 27.73 8.52 -45.50
N GLU A 86 27.41 9.80 -45.66
CA GLU A 86 26.74 10.57 -44.62
C GLU A 86 25.40 9.91 -44.29
N ARG A 87 25.08 9.83 -42.99
CA ARG A 87 23.80 9.27 -42.56
C ARG A 87 23.26 9.95 -41.31
N LYS A 88 21.95 10.04 -41.27
CA LYS A 88 21.21 10.43 -40.06
C LYS A 88 21.08 9.24 -39.13
N LYS A 89 21.29 9.48 -37.83
CA LYS A 89 21.12 8.46 -36.80
C LYS A 89 20.40 9.06 -35.60
N THR A 90 19.37 8.36 -35.15
CA THR A 90 18.75 8.65 -33.85
C THR A 90 19.60 8.07 -32.72
N ARG A 91 19.96 8.91 -31.74
CA ARG A 91 20.72 8.48 -30.54
C ARG A 91 20.18 9.14 -29.28
N LYS A 92 20.50 8.60 -28.10
CA LYS A 92 20.23 9.28 -26.83
C LYS A 92 21.07 10.57 -26.75
N LYS A 93 20.44 11.67 -26.35
CA LYS A 93 21.10 12.96 -26.15
C LYS A 93 22.06 12.87 -24.97
N ILE A 94 23.33 13.20 -25.19
CA ILE A 94 24.36 13.18 -24.15
C ILE A 94 24.10 14.36 -23.20
N ASN A 95 24.20 14.10 -21.90
CA ASN A 95 24.12 15.14 -20.88
C ASN A 95 25.37 16.06 -21.01
N PRO A 96 25.22 17.38 -21.25
CA PRO A 96 26.35 18.30 -21.39
C PRO A 96 27.24 18.38 -20.13
N ASN A 97 26.68 18.07 -18.96
CA ASN A 97 27.41 18.08 -17.69
C ASN A 97 28.11 16.75 -17.40
N TRP A 98 27.95 15.75 -18.27
CA TRP A 98 28.58 14.44 -18.08
C TRP A 98 30.08 14.52 -18.40
N ASP A 99 30.89 14.07 -17.45
CA ASP A 99 32.34 14.02 -17.57
C ASP A 99 32.82 12.56 -17.64
N PRO A 100 33.37 12.09 -18.79
CA PRO A 100 33.86 10.73 -18.93
C PRO A 100 35.07 10.40 -18.06
N SER A 101 35.77 11.40 -17.53
CA SER A 101 36.96 11.21 -16.70
C SER A 101 36.65 10.95 -15.22
N LYS A 102 35.44 11.31 -14.77
CA LYS A 102 35.00 11.04 -13.39
C LYS A 102 34.65 9.57 -13.24
N ASN A 103 35.28 8.92 -12.26
CA ASN A 103 34.90 7.57 -11.89
C ASN A 103 33.54 7.61 -11.19
N CYS A 104 32.52 7.02 -11.82
CA CYS A 104 31.20 6.97 -11.22
C CYS A 104 31.09 5.78 -10.26
N SER A 105 30.75 6.04 -9.01
CA SER A 105 30.36 5.01 -8.04
C SER A 105 28.89 4.63 -8.21
N SER A 106 28.56 3.35 -8.18
CA SER A 106 27.16 2.92 -8.07
C SER A 106 26.62 3.27 -6.69
N ARG A 107 25.29 3.41 -6.55
CA ARG A 107 24.64 3.44 -5.24
C ARG A 107 24.96 2.19 -4.41
N LEU A 108 25.33 1.08 -5.05
CA LEU A 108 25.79 -0.13 -4.38
C LEU A 108 27.08 0.07 -3.58
N ASP A 109 27.91 1.03 -3.97
CA ASP A 109 29.20 1.30 -3.34
C ASP A 109 29.07 2.34 -2.22
N LYS A 110 27.86 2.88 -2.00
CA LYS A 110 27.58 3.95 -1.04
C LYS A 110 26.84 3.40 0.18
N PRO A 111 27.40 3.51 1.40
CA PRO A 111 26.82 2.91 2.61
C PRO A 111 25.42 3.47 2.95
N GLU A 112 25.15 4.71 2.59
CA GLU A 112 23.86 5.36 2.82
C GLU A 112 22.74 4.84 1.92
N TRP A 113 23.05 4.05 0.89
CA TRP A 113 22.08 3.48 -0.05
C TRP A 113 21.80 2.01 0.23
N VAL A 114 20.55 1.70 0.54
CA VAL A 114 20.13 0.37 1.01
C VAL A 114 19.17 -0.28 0.04
N ALA A 115 19.34 -1.59 -0.18
CA ALA A 115 18.38 -2.41 -0.91
C ALA A 115 17.18 -2.74 -0.01
N VAL A 116 15.98 -2.34 -0.43
CA VAL A 116 14.73 -2.60 0.29
C VAL A 116 13.88 -3.55 -0.54
N GLY A 117 13.52 -4.70 0.05
CA GLY A 117 12.52 -5.60 -0.51
C GLY A 117 11.14 -5.00 -0.33
N LEU A 118 10.46 -4.74 -1.44
CA LEU A 118 9.10 -4.17 -1.49
C LEU A 118 8.03 -5.26 -1.59
N VAL A 119 8.40 -6.43 -2.09
CA VAL A 119 7.50 -7.57 -2.28
C VAL A 119 8.29 -8.87 -2.27
N GLY A 120 7.66 -9.94 -1.80
CA GLY A 120 8.19 -11.30 -1.84
C GLY A 120 8.47 -11.89 -0.46
N LYS A 121 9.25 -12.96 -0.44
CA LYS A 121 9.62 -13.69 0.78
C LYS A 121 10.91 -13.11 1.32
N LEU A 122 10.85 -12.48 2.50
CA LEU A 122 11.96 -11.71 3.05
C LEU A 122 12.34 -12.24 4.43
N LEU A 123 13.64 -12.33 4.68
CA LEU A 123 14.17 -12.62 6.00
C LEU A 123 14.14 -11.35 6.84
N VAL A 124 13.64 -11.48 8.06
CA VAL A 124 13.49 -10.37 9.01
C VAL A 124 14.09 -10.79 10.34
N ARG A 125 14.73 -9.83 11.01
CA ARG A 125 15.11 -9.98 12.42
C ARG A 125 13.85 -10.04 13.27
N ASP A 126 13.86 -10.83 14.33
CA ASP A 126 12.75 -10.87 15.27
C ASP A 126 13.22 -10.96 16.72
N ASP A 127 12.35 -10.55 17.63
CA ASP A 127 12.58 -10.57 19.08
C ASP A 127 12.39 -11.96 19.72
N GLY A 128 12.15 -13.00 18.91
CA GLY A 128 11.92 -14.38 19.35
C GLY A 128 10.45 -14.71 19.61
N THR A 129 9.54 -13.73 19.57
CA THR A 129 8.12 -13.93 19.90
C THR A 129 7.28 -14.45 18.73
N CYS A 130 7.78 -14.31 17.50
CA CYS A 130 7.05 -14.64 16.27
C CYS A 130 6.86 -16.16 16.09
N GLN A 131 5.72 -16.60 15.56
CA GLN A 131 5.42 -18.03 15.37
C GLN A 131 5.03 -18.30 13.91
N PRO A 132 5.48 -19.42 13.30
CA PRO A 132 5.03 -19.81 11.96
C PRO A 132 3.50 -19.86 11.88
N GLY A 133 2.92 -19.27 10.83
CA GLY A 133 1.47 -19.18 10.66
C GLY A 133 0.79 -18.03 11.40
N SER A 134 1.50 -17.32 12.29
CA SER A 134 1.01 -16.10 12.93
C SER A 134 1.35 -14.84 12.12
N TYR A 135 1.08 -13.68 12.70
CA TYR A 135 1.44 -12.38 12.15
C TYR A 135 2.49 -11.68 13.01
N CYS A 136 3.18 -10.72 12.40
CA CYS A 136 4.13 -9.84 13.07
C CYS A 136 4.04 -8.40 12.55
N LYS A 137 4.53 -7.45 13.36
CA LYS A 137 4.73 -6.04 13.02
C LYS A 137 6.11 -5.58 13.51
N PRO A 138 6.66 -4.46 13.00
CA PRO A 138 7.84 -3.86 13.60
C PRO A 138 7.57 -3.44 15.05
N ASN A 139 8.54 -3.68 15.93
CA ASN A 139 8.63 -3.02 17.23
C ASN A 139 9.40 -1.69 17.11
N ASP A 140 9.74 -1.05 18.23
CA ASP A 140 10.48 0.22 18.24
C ASP A 140 11.93 0.12 17.75
N ASP A 141 12.48 -1.10 17.62
CA ASP A 141 13.80 -1.36 17.04
C ASP A 141 13.73 -1.73 15.54
N GLY A 142 12.53 -1.68 14.94
CA GLY A 142 12.30 -2.05 13.54
C GLY A 142 12.52 -3.52 13.22
N ILE A 143 12.45 -4.40 14.23
CA ILE A 143 12.47 -5.85 14.07
C ILE A 143 11.08 -6.43 14.30
N ALA A 144 10.84 -7.63 13.81
CA ALA A 144 9.54 -8.28 13.95
C ALA A 144 9.24 -8.65 15.42
N THR A 145 8.04 -8.28 15.86
CA THR A 145 7.42 -8.76 17.09
C THR A 145 6.04 -9.36 16.80
N LYS A 146 5.60 -10.30 17.63
CA LYS A 146 4.31 -10.99 17.48
C LYS A 146 3.17 -9.97 17.48
N ALA A 147 2.27 -10.10 16.51
CA ALA A 147 1.07 -9.29 16.41
C ALA A 147 -0.15 -10.14 16.04
N SER A 148 -1.35 -9.60 16.26
CA SER A 148 -2.60 -10.23 15.82
C SER A 148 -2.84 -10.10 14.31
N GLN A 149 -2.18 -9.14 13.66
CA GLN A 149 -2.33 -8.77 12.26
C GLN A 149 -1.03 -8.17 11.73
N GLY A 150 -0.86 -8.07 10.40
CA GLY A 150 0.34 -7.50 9.76
C GLY A 150 0.99 -8.48 8.79
N TYR A 151 2.30 -8.65 8.89
CA TYR A 151 3.05 -9.50 7.97
C TYR A 151 2.92 -10.97 8.35
N ARG A 152 2.61 -11.81 7.38
CA ARG A 152 2.44 -13.26 7.60
C ARG A 152 3.80 -13.91 7.84
N VAL A 153 3.95 -14.54 9.01
CA VAL A 153 5.14 -15.33 9.35
C VAL A 153 5.04 -16.69 8.66
N MET A 154 5.94 -16.97 7.73
CA MET A 154 5.95 -18.23 6.98
C MET A 154 6.67 -19.35 7.74
N LYS A 155 7.86 -19.04 8.28
CA LYS A 155 8.66 -19.98 9.08
C LYS A 155 9.69 -19.24 9.91
N ARG A 156 10.19 -19.92 10.95
CA ARG A 156 11.39 -19.50 11.68
C ARG A 156 12.63 -20.06 10.98
N THR A 157 13.68 -19.25 10.87
CA THR A 157 14.96 -19.66 10.26
C THR A 157 16.12 -19.60 11.26
N GLY A 158 15.93 -18.95 12.41
CA GLY A 158 16.88 -18.95 13.53
C GLY A 158 16.24 -18.43 14.82
N GLU A 159 17.05 -18.26 15.87
CA GLU A 159 16.59 -17.75 17.17
C GLU A 159 15.99 -16.34 17.08
N ASN A 160 16.61 -15.47 16.27
CA ASN A 160 16.20 -14.08 16.03
C ASN A 160 15.96 -13.78 14.55
N GLN A 161 15.50 -14.79 13.80
CA GLN A 161 15.21 -14.63 12.38
C GLN A 161 14.00 -15.43 11.92
N ILE A 162 13.13 -14.77 11.16
CA ILE A 162 11.96 -15.35 10.53
C ILE A 162 11.93 -15.03 9.03
N LEU A 163 11.18 -15.84 8.28
CA LEU A 163 10.80 -15.56 6.91
C LEU A 163 9.36 -15.06 6.88
N VAL A 164 9.13 -13.88 6.30
CA VAL A 164 7.79 -13.30 6.13
C VAL A 164 7.45 -13.19 4.64
N LEU A 165 6.16 -13.16 4.34
CA LEU A 165 5.67 -12.72 3.04
C LEU A 165 5.32 -11.22 3.11
N LEU A 166 6.07 -10.40 2.38
CA LEU A 166 5.74 -9.01 2.13
C LEU A 166 4.94 -8.92 0.83
N ASN A 167 3.76 -8.34 0.88
CA ASN A 167 2.92 -8.08 -0.29
C ASN A 167 2.46 -6.61 -0.27
N SER A 168 2.10 -6.10 -1.45
CA SER A 168 1.66 -4.70 -1.63
C SER A 168 0.22 -4.46 -1.19
N THR A 169 -0.46 -5.47 -0.64
CA THR A 169 -1.79 -5.31 -0.09
C THR A 169 -1.68 -4.61 1.25
N LEU A 170 -1.96 -3.31 1.24
CA LEU A 170 -2.40 -2.59 2.42
C LEU A 170 -3.62 -3.34 2.95
N GLU A 171 -3.46 -4.18 3.97
CA GLU A 171 -4.60 -4.59 4.79
C GLU A 171 -5.03 -3.36 5.58
N THR A 172 -5.71 -2.44 4.91
CA THR A 172 -6.63 -1.53 5.59
C THR A 172 -7.71 -2.42 6.17
N THR A 173 -7.53 -2.83 7.43
CA THR A 173 -8.69 -3.10 8.27
C THR A 173 -9.39 -1.76 8.35
N ASN A 174 -10.32 -1.51 7.43
CA ASN A 174 -10.97 -0.23 7.28
C ASN A 174 -12.02 -0.15 8.39
N ILE A 175 -11.54 0.17 9.60
CA ILE A 175 -12.34 0.25 10.83
C ILE A 175 -13.51 1.22 10.61
N GLU A 176 -13.38 2.22 9.75
CA GLU A 176 -14.47 3.12 9.35
C GLU A 176 -15.55 2.42 8.52
N GLN A 177 -15.18 1.58 7.54
CA GLN A 177 -16.15 0.74 6.82
C GLN A 177 -16.83 -0.27 7.76
N LEU A 178 -16.10 -0.87 8.70
CA LEU A 178 -16.68 -1.79 9.68
C LEU A 178 -17.63 -1.07 10.66
N LYS A 179 -17.30 0.16 11.08
CA LYS A 179 -18.19 1.01 11.88
C LYS A 179 -19.44 1.42 11.10
N GLN A 180 -19.30 1.76 9.82
CA GLN A 180 -20.41 2.11 8.95
C GLN A 180 -21.35 0.91 8.75
N LEU A 181 -20.81 -0.27 8.44
CA LEU A 181 -21.57 -1.52 8.29
C LEU A 181 -22.33 -1.89 9.58
N ALA A 182 -21.71 -1.69 10.75
CA ALA A 182 -22.35 -1.95 12.03
C ALA A 182 -23.49 -0.94 12.33
N SER A 183 -23.30 0.34 12.00
CA SER A 183 -24.35 1.37 12.11
C SER A 183 -25.52 1.08 11.18
N ASP A 184 -25.24 0.67 9.94
CA ASP A 184 -26.26 0.35 8.95
C ASP A 184 -27.10 -0.87 9.39
N GLN A 185 -26.47 -1.93 9.92
CA GLN A 185 -27.19 -3.08 10.48
C GLN A 185 -28.15 -2.70 11.62
N GLN A 186 -27.71 -1.84 12.53
CA GLN A 186 -28.54 -1.39 13.64
C GLN A 186 -29.76 -0.57 13.17
N SER A 187 -29.61 0.20 12.09
CA SER A 187 -30.72 0.92 11.46
C SER A 187 -31.75 -0.02 10.80
N VAL A 188 -31.29 -1.11 10.17
CA VAL A 188 -32.13 -2.11 9.52
C VAL A 188 -32.94 -2.90 10.55
N GLU A 189 -32.31 -3.36 11.64
CA GLU A 189 -33.01 -4.05 12.74
C GLU A 189 -34.09 -3.16 13.40
N GLY A 190 -33.82 -1.87 13.57
CA GLY A 190 -34.80 -0.91 14.08
C GLY A 190 -36.01 -0.77 13.16
N MET A 191 -35.78 -0.77 11.85
CA MET A 191 -36.82 -0.67 10.84
C MET A 191 -37.66 -1.95 10.71
N GLU A 192 -37.04 -3.13 10.81
CA GLU A 192 -37.77 -4.41 10.87
C GLU A 192 -38.67 -4.52 12.11
N ARG A 193 -38.23 -4.01 13.27
CA ARG A 193 -39.09 -3.94 14.47
C ARG A 193 -40.30 -3.04 14.27
N LEU A 194 -40.12 -1.89 13.62
CA LEU A 194 -41.21 -0.97 13.30
C LEU A 194 -42.21 -1.58 12.31
N ILE A 195 -41.73 -2.32 11.30
CA ILE A 195 -42.60 -3.05 10.36
C ILE A 195 -43.43 -4.08 11.10
N ASN A 196 -42.79 -4.93 11.93
CA ASN A 196 -43.50 -5.94 12.73
C ASN A 196 -44.53 -5.33 13.70
N LEU A 197 -44.24 -4.17 14.29
CA LEU A 197 -45.19 -3.44 15.14
C LEU A 197 -46.40 -2.97 14.33
N LYS A 198 -46.15 -2.36 13.16
CA LYS A 198 -47.23 -1.90 12.27
C LYS A 198 -48.10 -3.04 11.76
N GLU A 199 -47.51 -4.18 11.40
CA GLU A 199 -48.25 -5.38 10.98
C GLU A 199 -49.17 -5.89 12.10
N LYS A 200 -48.69 -5.92 13.35
CA LYS A 200 -49.53 -6.28 14.51
C LYS A 200 -50.68 -5.29 14.74
N SER A 201 -50.42 -3.99 14.65
CA SER A 201 -51.46 -2.98 14.78
C SER A 201 -52.50 -3.09 13.66
N ILE A 202 -52.09 -3.39 12.43
CA ILE A 202 -53.00 -3.66 11.31
C ILE A 202 -53.89 -4.87 11.62
N GLU A 203 -53.32 -5.98 12.10
CA GLU A 203 -54.10 -7.18 12.45
C GLU A 203 -55.13 -6.89 13.56
N GLN A 204 -54.76 -6.07 14.55
CA GLN A 204 -55.68 -5.66 15.61
C GLN A 204 -56.81 -4.78 15.09
N LEU A 205 -56.53 -3.85 14.18
CA LEU A 205 -57.53 -3.00 13.53
C LEU A 205 -58.49 -3.81 12.65
N GLU A 206 -58.00 -4.81 11.92
CA GLU A 206 -58.83 -5.73 11.14
C GLU A 206 -59.80 -6.53 12.05
N ARG A 207 -59.29 -7.05 13.17
CA ARG A 207 -60.13 -7.74 14.17
C ARG A 207 -61.20 -6.80 14.75
N LEU A 208 -60.84 -5.57 15.08
CA LEU A 208 -61.77 -4.57 15.61
C LEU A 208 -62.88 -4.24 14.61
N ALA A 209 -62.54 -4.07 13.33
CA ALA A 209 -63.51 -3.83 12.25
C ALA A 209 -64.50 -4.99 12.10
N LYS A 210 -64.01 -6.24 12.18
CA LYS A 210 -64.86 -7.43 12.12
C LYS A 210 -65.85 -7.53 13.28
N ILE A 211 -65.42 -7.19 14.50
CA ILE A 211 -66.29 -7.20 15.70
C ILE A 211 -67.41 -6.16 15.57
N LYS A 212 -67.09 -4.98 15.00
CA LYS A 212 -68.07 -3.93 14.69
C LYS A 212 -69.11 -4.39 13.66
N GLU A 213 -68.69 -5.00 12.55
CA GLU A 213 -69.60 -5.52 11.52
C GLU A 213 -70.57 -6.58 12.06
N GLN A 214 -70.14 -7.34 13.06
CA GLN A 214 -70.97 -8.34 13.75
C GLN A 214 -71.95 -7.72 14.77
N GLY A 215 -71.93 -6.40 14.97
CA GLY A 215 -72.86 -5.67 15.83
C GLY A 215 -72.49 -5.67 17.32
N TYR A 216 -71.30 -6.12 17.69
CA TYR A 216 -70.84 -6.14 19.09
C TYR A 216 -70.30 -4.79 19.59
N LEU A 217 -70.06 -3.83 18.69
CA LEU A 217 -69.59 -2.48 19.00
C LEU A 217 -70.50 -1.45 18.32
N THR A 218 -70.85 -0.39 19.04
CA THR A 218 -71.47 0.79 18.44
C THR A 218 -70.45 1.60 17.63
N GLU A 219 -70.91 2.51 16.77
CA GLU A 219 -70.01 3.37 15.99
C GLU A 219 -69.09 4.20 16.89
N GLU A 220 -69.61 4.75 17.99
CA GLU A 220 -68.84 5.58 18.93
C GLU A 220 -67.75 4.76 19.65
N GLU A 221 -68.09 3.56 20.14
CA GLU A 221 -67.13 2.67 20.80
C GLU A 221 -66.03 2.19 19.85
N PHE A 222 -66.39 1.90 18.60
CA PHE A 222 -65.42 1.53 17.57
C PHE A 222 -64.41 2.65 17.31
N GLN A 223 -64.86 3.91 17.19
CA GLN A 223 -63.95 5.03 16.95
C GLN A 223 -63.00 5.27 18.15
N ILE A 224 -63.48 5.09 19.38
CA ILE A 224 -62.66 5.22 20.59
C ILE A 224 -61.56 4.15 20.61
N GLU A 225 -61.89 2.87 20.38
CA GLU A 225 -60.90 1.80 20.41
C GLU A 225 -59.94 1.83 19.22
N LYS A 226 -60.44 2.23 18.05
CA LYS A 226 -59.59 2.48 16.89
C LYS A 226 -58.55 3.57 17.19
N GLN A 227 -58.96 4.65 17.83
CA GLN A 227 -58.05 5.74 18.17
C GLN A 227 -56.97 5.30 19.17
N LYS A 228 -57.35 4.51 20.19
CA LYS A 228 -56.38 3.95 21.15
C LYS A 228 -55.32 3.05 20.51
N LEU A 229 -55.68 2.28 19.46
CA LEU A 229 -54.74 1.42 18.72
C LEU A 229 -53.84 2.18 17.75
N LEU A 230 -54.26 3.38 17.31
CA LEU A 230 -53.45 4.24 16.43
C LEU A 230 -52.46 5.10 17.21
N ASP A 231 -52.76 5.38 18.48
CA ASP A 231 -51.92 6.19 19.37
C ASP A 231 -50.93 5.35 20.21
N SER A 232 -50.98 4.01 20.12
CA SER A 232 -50.09 3.05 20.79
C SER A 232 -48.88 2.65 19.95
#